data_AF-A0A3D1X477-F1
#
_entry.id   AF-A0A3D1X477-F1
#
_cell.length_a   1.000
_cell.length_b   1.000
_cell.length_c   1.000
_cell.angle_alpha   90.00
_cell.angle_beta   90.00
_cell.angle_gamma   90.00
#
_symmetry.space_group_name_H-M   'P 1'
#
loop_
_entity.id
_entity.type
_entity.pdbx_description
1 polymer ?
#
loop_
_entity_poly.entity_id
_entity_poly.type
_entity_poly.pdbx_seq_one_letter_code
_entity_poly.pdbx_strand_id
1 'polypeptide(L)' 'RLDAVAASGFSMSRSKAQELISSGRVQLNHRETLKADAPVAQGDVVSARGLGKFEVAEVGGLSKKGRTALLLRRYL' A
#
# COMPACT_ATOMS: atom_id res chain seq x y z
N ARG A 1 -1.19 -0.62 7.84
CA ARG A 1 -1.98 0.53 7.35
C ARG A 1 -1.72 0.70 5.87
N LEU A 2 -2.78 0.79 5.09
CA LEU A 2 -2.72 0.91 3.64
C LEU A 2 -1.98 2.16 3.17
N ASP A 3 -2.15 3.29 3.85
CA ASP A 3 -1.45 4.55 3.51
C ASP A 3 0.08 4.44 3.51
N ALA A 4 0.65 3.78 4.51
CA ALA A 4 2.09 3.57 4.60
C ALA A 4 2.60 2.65 3.47
N VAL A 5 1.84 1.58 3.17
CA VAL A 5 2.19 0.64 2.10
C VAL A 5 2.07 1.30 0.73
N ALA A 6 0.99 2.03 0.47
CA ALA A 6 0.78 2.78 -0.76
C ALA A 6 1.82 3.90 -0.94
N ALA A 7 2.18 4.61 0.12
CA ALA A 7 3.25 5.60 0.09
C ALA A 7 4.60 4.98 -0.31
N SER A 8 4.97 3.84 0.27
CA SER A 8 6.19 3.12 -0.08
C SER A 8 6.13 2.50 -1.49
N GLY A 9 5.01 1.91 -1.89
CA GLY A 9 4.85 1.23 -3.18
C GLY A 9 4.79 2.18 -4.37
N PHE A 10 4.22 3.37 -4.20
CA PHE A 10 4.16 4.40 -5.22
C PHE A 10 5.22 5.49 -5.08
N SER A 11 6.18 5.33 -4.16
CA SER A 11 7.23 6.31 -3.86
C SER A 11 6.68 7.74 -3.67
N MET A 12 5.65 7.88 -2.83
CA MET A 12 4.98 9.15 -2.55
C MET A 12 4.80 9.41 -1.05
N SER A 13 4.37 10.62 -0.69
CA SER A 13 4.08 10.96 0.71
C SER A 13 2.83 10.25 1.22
N ARG A 14 2.79 9.98 2.54
CA ARG A 14 1.63 9.37 3.20
C ARG A 14 0.35 10.18 3.05
N SER A 15 0.44 11.51 3.09
CA SER A 15 -0.71 12.40 2.91
C SER A 15 -1.32 12.24 1.52
N LYS A 16 -0.49 12.18 0.47
CA LYS A 16 -0.94 11.95 -0.90
C LYS A 16 -1.53 10.56 -1.10
N ALA A 17 -0.95 9.55 -0.45
CA ALA A 17 -1.51 8.20 -0.43
C ALA A 17 -2.88 8.18 0.24
N GLN A 18 -3.07 8.84 1.39
CA GLN A 18 -4.36 8.94 2.07
C GLN A 18 -5.43 9.60 1.19
N GLU A 19 -5.07 10.69 0.51
CA GLU A 19 -5.97 11.41 -0.40
C GLU A 19 -6.38 10.56 -1.62
N LEU A 20 -5.46 9.74 -2.15
CA LEU A 20 -5.76 8.77 -3.19
C LEU A 20 -6.70 7.66 -2.72
N ILE A 21 -6.49 7.18 -1.49
CA ILE A 21 -7.33 6.16 -0.87
C ILE A 21 -8.74 6.72 -0.61
N SER A 22 -8.85 7.89 0.01
CA SER A 22 -10.14 8.53 0.31
C SER A 22 -10.91 8.95 -0.93
N SER A 23 -10.20 9.26 -2.04
CA SER A 23 -10.82 9.52 -3.34
C SER A 23 -11.25 8.25 -4.10
N GLY A 24 -11.10 7.06 -3.51
CA GLY A 24 -11.46 5.79 -4.15
C GLY A 24 -10.57 5.42 -5.34
N ARG A 25 -9.40 6.05 -5.46
CA ARG A 25 -8.45 5.77 -6.55
C ARG A 25 -7.53 4.59 -6.25
N VAL A 26 -7.56 4.04 -5.04
CA VAL A 26 -6.77 2.88 -4.61
C VAL A 26 -7.70 1.69 -4.35
N GLN A 27 -7.31 0.54 -4.89
CA GLN A 27 -7.98 -0.73 -4.67
C GLN A 27 -7.01 -1.70 -3.99
N LEU A 28 -7.49 -2.40 -2.98
CA LEU A 28 -6.81 -3.47 -2.27
C LEU A 28 -7.48 -4.78 -2.65
N ASN A 29 -6.76 -5.73 -3.23
CA ASN A 29 -7.27 -7.03 -3.70
C ASN A 29 -8.50 -6.87 -4.62
N HIS A 30 -8.44 -5.95 -5.58
CA HIS A 30 -9.55 -5.61 -6.48
C HIS A 30 -10.81 -5.05 -5.78
N ARG A 31 -10.70 -4.62 -4.53
CA ARG A 31 -11.75 -3.93 -3.78
C ARG A 31 -11.36 -2.50 -3.51
N GLU A 32 -12.23 -1.56 -3.85
CA GLU A 32 -12.05 -0.17 -3.48
C GLU A 32 -12.08 -0.04 -1.96
N THR A 33 -11.03 0.59 -1.42
CA THR A 33 -10.93 0.85 0.01
C THR A 33 -10.77 2.35 0.19
N LEU A 34 -11.71 2.94 0.93
CA LEU A 34 -11.67 4.35 1.32
C LEU A 34 -10.94 4.56 2.67
N LYS A 35 -10.61 3.45 3.34
CA LYS A 35 -9.97 3.44 4.65
C LYS A 35 -8.46 3.30 4.53
N ALA A 36 -7.75 4.40 4.76
CA ALA A 36 -6.29 4.44 4.76
C ALA A 36 -5.63 3.61 5.88
N ASP A 37 -6.36 3.34 6.95
CA ASP A 37 -5.90 2.52 8.07
C ASP A 37 -6.06 1.01 7.82
N ALA A 38 -6.64 0.60 6.67
CA ALA A 38 -6.90 -0.78 6.37
C ALA A 38 -5.66 -1.67 6.59
N PRO A 39 -5.83 -2.85 7.22
CA PRO A 39 -4.76 -3.82 7.35
C PRO A 39 -4.37 -4.31 5.96
N VAL A 40 -3.06 -4.48 5.76
CA VAL A 40 -2.50 -5.03 4.52
C VAL A 40 -1.64 -6.20 4.93
N ALA A 41 -1.87 -7.35 4.31
CA ALA A 41 -1.17 -8.60 4.55
C ALA A 41 -0.20 -8.92 3.41
N GLN A 42 0.65 -9.93 3.65
CA GLN A 42 1.48 -10.49 2.61
C GLN A 42 0.59 -11.16 1.54
N GLY A 43 0.95 -10.97 0.27
CA GLY A 43 0.19 -11.42 -0.90
C GLY A 43 -0.90 -10.45 -1.34
N ASP A 44 -1.15 -9.37 -0.60
CA ASP A 44 -2.14 -8.37 -1.00
C ASP A 44 -1.67 -7.58 -2.22
N VAL A 45 -2.58 -7.36 -3.16
CA VAL A 45 -2.33 -6.55 -4.36
C VAL A 45 -2.99 -5.19 -4.19
N VAL A 46 -2.18 -4.13 -4.28
CA VAL A 46 -2.65 -2.75 -4.25
C VAL A 46 -2.53 -2.15 -5.64
N SER A 47 -3.65 -1.73 -6.21
CA SER A 47 -3.66 -0.99 -7.47
C SER A 47 -4.12 0.45 -7.23
N ALA A 48 -3.58 1.38 -8.00
CA ALA A 48 -4.06 2.75 -7.99
C ALA A 48 -4.23 3.27 -9.41
N ARG A 49 -5.36 3.95 -9.63
CA ARG A 49 -5.74 4.47 -10.95
C ARG A 49 -4.73 5.52 -11.40
N GLY A 50 -4.07 5.26 -12.52
CA GLY A 50 -3.04 6.14 -13.11
C GLY A 50 -1.63 5.98 -12.54
N LEU A 51 -1.41 5.13 -11.54
CA LEU A 51 -0.10 4.88 -10.92
C LEU A 51 0.41 3.45 -11.13
N GLY A 52 -0.49 2.54 -11.52
CA GLY A 52 -0.20 1.13 -11.76
C GLY A 52 -0.65 0.26 -10.59
N LYS A 53 -0.03 -0.92 -10.48
CA LYS A 53 -0.31 -1.88 -9.40
C LYS A 53 0.98 -2.42 -8.84
N PHE A 54 0.94 -2.77 -7.56
CA PHE A 54 2.03 -3.44 -6.88
C PHE A 54 1.46 -4.51 -5.95
N GLU A 55 2.27 -5.49 -5.63
CA GLU A 55 1.94 -6.54 -4.69
C GLU A 55 2.86 -6.47 -3.47
N VAL A 56 2.29 -6.78 -2.31
CA VAL A 56 3.04 -6.98 -1.08
C VAL A 56 3.62 -8.39 -1.09
N ALA A 57 4.78 -8.56 -1.72
CA ALA A 57 5.40 -9.87 -1.87
C ALA A 57 5.83 -10.46 -0.51
N GLU A 58 6.29 -9.62 0.41
CA GLU A 58 6.66 -10.07 1.75
C GLU A 58 6.38 -9.00 2.81
N VAL A 59 5.80 -9.42 3.94
CA VAL A 59 5.74 -8.62 5.16
C VAL A 59 6.77 -9.20 6.12
N GLY A 60 7.95 -8.60 6.12
CA GLY A 60 9.05 -9.01 6.97
C GLY A 60 8.83 -8.66 8.45
N GLY A 61 9.76 -9.14 9.28
CA GLY A 61 9.72 -8.91 10.72
C GLY A 61 9.84 -7.44 11.14
N LEU A 62 9.47 -7.16 12.40
CA LEU A 62 9.73 -5.87 13.02
C LEU A 62 11.24 -5.66 13.16
N SER A 63 11.75 -4.58 12.58
CA SER A 63 13.09 -4.09 12.90
C SER A 63 13.19 -3.69 14.38
N LYS A 64 14.41 -3.62 14.91
CA LYS A 64 14.72 -3.19 16.31
C LYS A 64 14.11 -1.85 16.73
N LYS A 65 13.61 -1.03 15.79
CA LYS A 65 12.91 0.24 16.05
C LYS A 65 11.40 0.17 15.80
N GLY A 66 10.81 -1.02 15.75
CA GLY A 66 9.36 -1.21 15.55
C GLY A 66 8.86 -0.94 14.14
N ARG A 67 9.74 -0.86 13.13
CA ARG A 67 9.34 -0.68 11.73
C ARG A 67 9.19 -2.05 11.07
N THR A 68 8.03 -2.33 10.48
CA THR A 68 7.78 -3.51 9.65
C THR A 68 8.54 -3.35 8.33
N ALA A 69 9.44 -4.29 8.03
CA ALA A 69 10.05 -4.37 6.71
C ALA A 69 9.02 -4.92 5.72
N LEU A 70 8.94 -4.34 4.52
CA LEU A 70 7.99 -4.75 3.49
C LEU A 70 8.74 -4.89 2.18
N LEU A 71 8.54 -6.01 1.49
CA LEU A 71 9.02 -6.22 0.13
C LEU A 71 7.85 -5.99 -0.82
N LEU A 72 7.95 -4.94 -1.64
CA LEU A 72 6.91 -4.54 -2.59
C LEU A 72 7.39 -4.86 -4.00
N ARG A 73 6.58 -5.61 -4.76
CA ARG A 73 6.81 -5.87 -6.17
C ARG A 73 5.91 -4.97 -6.99
N ARG A 74 6.50 -3.97 -7.63
CA ARG A 74 5.77 -3.10 -8.56
C ARG A 74 5.72 -3.76 -9.93
N TYR A 75 4.52 -3.87 -10.49
CA TYR A 75 4.32 -4.28 -11.87
C TYR A 75 4.44 -3.01 -12.73
N LEU A 76 5.50 -2.92 -13.54
CA LEU A 76 5.70 -1.90 -14.56
C LEU A 76 5.06 -2.35 -15.88
#